data_AF-C3XI44-F1
#
_entry.id   AF-C3XI44-F1
#
_cell.length_a   1.000
_cell.length_b   1.000
_cell.length_c   1.000
_cell.angle_alpha   90.00
_cell.angle_beta   90.00
_cell.angle_gamma   90.00
#
_symmetry.space_group_name_H-M   'P 1'
#
loop_
_entity.id
_entity.type
_entity.pdbx_description
1 polymer ?
#
loop_
_entity_poly.entity_id
_entity_poly.type
_entity_poly.pdbx_seq_one_letter_code
_entity_poly.pdbx_strand_id
1 'polypeptide(L)'
;MDIIDAIIGLFNAIWSFVKRTSVEIVNFVKNIVLWFKEPSILQTLKQNRKLLAVSIKKNLEANNYNVINCLYDTEKEDIVGDYDVSNQYADGIESKGLDSETKNSFGDKDMIILK
;
A
#
# COMPACT_ATOMS: atom_id res chain seq x y z
N MET A 1 20.11 3.33 10.44
CA MET A 1 18.69 3.63 10.29
C MET A 1 17.97 2.30 10.43
N ASP A 2 17.02 2.20 11.35
CA ASP A 2 16.25 0.96 11.50
C ASP A 2 15.37 0.75 10.26
N ILE A 3 15.16 -0.50 9.84
CA ILE A 3 14.27 -0.85 8.72
C ILE A 3 12.84 -0.36 9.01
N ILE A 4 12.45 -0.39 10.29
CA ILE A 4 11.14 0.12 10.74
C ILE A 4 11.03 1.62 10.48
N ASP A 5 12.07 2.41 10.79
CA ASP A 5 12.08 3.86 10.56
C ASP A 5 11.96 4.19 9.07
N ALA A 6 12.62 3.41 8.21
CA ALA A 6 12.56 3.58 6.76
C ALA A 6 11.15 3.32 6.21
N ILE A 7 10.49 2.24 6.66
CA ILE A 7 9.11 1.90 6.25
C ILE A 7 8.13 2.97 6.73
N ILE A 8 8.27 3.45 7.97
CA ILE A 8 7.43 4.53 8.50
C ILE A 8 7.67 5.84 7.73
N GLY A 9 8.92 6.15 7.40
CA GLY A 9 9.29 7.29 6.58
C GLY A 9 8.61 7.25 5.21
N LEU A 10 8.74 6.12 4.50
CA LEU A 10 8.07 5.89 3.21
C LEU A 10 6.56 6.02 3.33
N PHE A 11 5.95 5.37 4.32
CA PHE A 11 4.51 5.46 4.54
C PHE A 11 4.05 6.90 4.73
N ASN A 12 4.71 7.67 5.60
CA ASN A 12 4.31 9.04 5.88
C ASN A 12 4.49 9.95 4.66
N ALA A 13 5.56 9.73 3.90
CA ALA A 13 5.82 10.45 2.66
C ALA A 13 4.67 10.19 1.66
N ILE A 14 4.35 8.92 1.38
CA ILE A 14 3.23 8.52 0.50
C ILE A 14 1.89 9.07 0.99
N TRP A 15 1.63 8.91 2.28
CA TRP A 15 0.36 9.30 2.89
C TRP A 15 0.06 10.79 2.72
N SER A 16 1.08 11.64 2.70
CA SER A 16 0.92 13.09 2.67
C SER A 16 0.19 13.63 1.42
N PHE A 17 0.24 12.91 0.29
CA PHE A 17 -0.35 13.33 -0.98
C PHE A 17 -1.33 12.31 -1.58
N VAL A 18 -1.25 11.03 -1.21
CA VAL A 18 -2.04 9.99 -1.88
C VAL A 18 -3.53 10.24 -1.76
N LYS A 19 -4.29 9.91 -2.80
CA LYS A 19 -5.75 9.87 -2.74
C LYS A 19 -6.17 8.90 -1.62
N ARG A 20 -7.22 9.26 -0.87
CA ARG A 20 -7.69 8.47 0.28
C ARG A 20 -9.16 8.07 0.15
N THR A 21 -9.45 6.82 0.45
CA THR A 21 -10.81 6.29 0.56
C THR A 21 -11.05 5.76 1.96
N SER A 22 -12.18 6.10 2.58
CA SER A 22 -12.54 5.58 3.91
C SER A 22 -13.42 4.34 3.78
N VAL A 23 -13.06 3.26 4.47
CA VAL A 23 -13.83 2.01 4.57
C VAL A 23 -13.99 1.61 6.04
N GLU A 24 -15.02 0.84 6.38
CA GLU A 24 -15.18 0.39 7.76
C GLU A 24 -14.09 -0.63 8.15
N ILE A 25 -13.90 -1.65 7.31
CA ILE A 25 -12.91 -2.70 7.47
C ILE A 25 -12.18 -2.87 6.13
N VAL A 26 -10.85 -2.86 6.14
CA VAL A 26 -10.07 -3.25 4.95
C VAL A 26 -10.26 -4.73 4.71
N ASN A 27 -10.78 -5.06 3.53
CA ASN A 27 -10.91 -6.42 3.05
C ASN A 27 -9.78 -6.75 2.07
N PHE A 28 -9.10 -7.87 2.29
CA PHE A 28 -7.88 -8.21 1.56
C PHE A 28 -8.16 -8.30 0.05
N VAL A 29 -9.18 -9.07 -0.34
CA VAL A 29 -9.52 -9.23 -1.74
C VAL A 29 -10.02 -7.92 -2.34
N LYS A 30 -11.01 -7.27 -1.71
CA LYS A 30 -11.71 -6.12 -2.31
C LYS A 30 -10.90 -4.83 -2.33
N ASN A 31 -10.08 -4.58 -1.32
CA ASN A 31 -9.37 -3.31 -1.19
C ASN A 31 -7.90 -3.41 -1.59
N ILE A 32 -7.27 -4.58 -1.44
CA ILE A 32 -5.86 -4.78 -1.78
C ILE A 32 -5.77 -5.49 -3.13
N VAL A 33 -6.21 -6.75 -3.22
CA VAL A 33 -6.02 -7.56 -4.45
C VAL A 33 -6.71 -6.95 -5.67
N LEU A 34 -7.94 -6.42 -5.55
CA LEU A 34 -8.63 -5.81 -6.68
C LEU A 34 -7.89 -4.58 -7.22
N TRP A 35 -7.31 -3.74 -6.34
CA TRP A 35 -6.50 -2.60 -6.77
C TRP A 35 -5.32 -3.03 -7.63
N PHE A 36 -4.59 -4.08 -7.22
CA PHE A 36 -3.49 -4.63 -8.03
C PHE A 36 -3.95 -5.34 -9.30
N LYS A 37 -5.22 -5.76 -9.37
CA LYS A 37 -5.84 -6.38 -10.55
C LYS A 37 -6.39 -5.36 -11.55
N GLU A 38 -6.36 -4.08 -11.24
CA GLU A 38 -6.73 -3.04 -12.20
C GLU A 38 -5.86 -3.17 -13.47
N PRO A 39 -6.45 -3.14 -14.69
CA PRO A 39 -5.73 -3.47 -15.91
C PRO A 39 -4.47 -2.62 -16.16
N SER A 40 -4.51 -1.34 -15.83
CA SER A 40 -3.36 -0.43 -15.96
C SER A 40 -2.21 -0.84 -15.04
N ILE A 41 -2.50 -1.15 -13.78
CA ILE A 41 -1.53 -1.58 -12.77
C ILE A 41 -0.90 -2.92 -13.18
N LEU A 42 -1.72 -3.90 -13.58
CA LEU A 42 -1.24 -5.19 -14.06
C LEU A 42 -0.36 -5.06 -15.30
N GLN A 43 -0.73 -4.18 -16.25
CA GLN A 43 0.06 -3.96 -17.45
C GLN A 43 1.43 -3.38 -17.09
N THR A 44 1.49 -2.38 -16.21
CA THR A 44 2.73 -1.77 -15.74
C THR A 44 3.64 -2.79 -15.04
N LEU A 45 3.08 -3.60 -14.12
CA LEU A 45 3.81 -4.68 -13.44
C LEU A 45 4.37 -5.73 -14.43
N LYS A 46 3.63 -6.07 -15.48
CA LYS A 46 4.08 -7.03 -16.51
C LYS A 46 5.20 -6.47 -17.38
N GLN A 47 5.17 -5.17 -17.67
CA GLN A 47 6.16 -4.50 -18.53
C GLN A 47 7.49 -4.27 -17.82
N ASN A 48 7.47 -4.04 -16.50
CA ASN A 48 8.67 -3.78 -15.73
C ASN A 48 8.82 -4.75 -14.54
N ARG A 49 9.74 -5.71 -14.69
CA ARG A 49 10.05 -6.74 -13.67
C ARG A 49 10.74 -6.19 -12.41
N LYS A 50 11.10 -4.91 -12.40
CA LYS A 50 11.70 -4.22 -11.25
C LYS A 50 10.66 -3.59 -10.33
N LEU A 51 9.39 -3.61 -10.74
CA LEU A 51 8.30 -3.11 -9.93
C LEU A 51 7.74 -4.21 -9.04
N LEU A 52 7.41 -3.84 -7.80
CA LEU A 52 6.75 -4.68 -6.83
C LEU A 52 5.38 -4.10 -6.49
N ALA A 53 4.39 -4.96 -6.43
CA ALA A 53 3.09 -4.65 -5.84
C ALA A 53 3.21 -4.69 -4.32
N VAL A 54 3.11 -3.54 -3.65
CA VAL A 54 3.35 -3.42 -2.21
C VAL A 54 2.12 -2.86 -1.51
N SER A 55 1.73 -3.48 -0.40
CA SER A 55 0.74 -2.91 0.52
C SER A 55 1.41 -2.66 1.87
N ILE A 56 1.27 -1.45 2.39
CA ILE A 56 1.88 -1.00 3.65
C ILE A 56 0.75 -0.62 4.60
N LYS A 57 0.75 -1.17 5.81
CA LYS A 57 -0.18 -0.78 6.88
C LYS A 57 0.52 0.07 7.93
N LYS A 58 -0.25 0.98 8.51
CA LYS A 58 0.10 1.69 9.73
C LYS A 58 -1.03 1.49 10.73
N ASN A 59 -0.70 0.91 11.88
CA ASN A 59 -1.62 0.85 13.01
C ASN A 59 -1.66 2.24 13.68
N LEU A 60 -2.86 2.73 13.91
CA LEU A 60 -3.12 3.96 14.64
C LEU A 60 -3.66 3.64 16.04
N GLU A 61 -3.96 4.67 16.82
CA GLU A 61 -4.64 4.47 18.09
C GLU A 61 -6.04 3.85 17.90
N ALA A 62 -6.48 3.12 18.92
CA ALA A 62 -7.83 2.53 19.01
C ALA A 62 -8.21 1.56 17.87
N ASN A 63 -7.26 0.78 17.34
CA ASN A 63 -7.47 -0.19 16.27
C ASN A 63 -7.91 0.42 14.92
N ASN A 64 -7.66 1.71 14.71
CA ASN A 64 -7.77 2.28 13.38
C ASN A 64 -6.52 1.95 12.57
N TYR A 65 -6.66 1.80 11.26
CA TYR A 65 -5.56 1.48 10.37
C TYR A 65 -5.59 2.39 9.16
N ASN A 66 -4.40 2.77 8.70
CA ASN A 66 -4.23 3.29 7.36
C ASN A 66 -3.46 2.27 6.53
N VAL A 67 -3.89 2.05 5.30
CA VAL A 67 -3.24 1.16 4.34
C VAL A 67 -2.90 1.94 3.09
N ILE A 68 -1.73 1.70 2.53
CA ILE A 68 -1.30 2.23 1.23
C ILE A 68 -1.06 1.05 0.32
N ASN A 69 -1.75 1.01 -0.81
CA ASN A 69 -1.37 0.15 -1.92
C ASN A 69 -0.53 0.98 -2.88
N CYS A 70 0.64 0.48 -3.28
CA CYS A 70 1.50 1.19 -4.23
C CYS A 70 2.33 0.25 -5.10
N LEU A 71 2.81 0.78 -6.23
CA LEU A 71 3.89 0.15 -6.98
C LEU A 71 5.23 0.71 -6.50
N TYR A 72 6.12 -0.18 -6.04
CA TYR A 72 7.47 0.16 -5.60
C TYR A 72 8.49 -0.21 -6.67
N ASP A 73 9.32 0.75 -7.07
CA ASP A 73 10.42 0.55 -8.02
C ASP A 73 11.71 0.19 -7.28
N THR A 74 12.14 -1.05 -7.42
CA THR A 74 13.34 -1.57 -6.74
C THR A 74 14.65 -0.99 -7.25
N GLU A 75 14.68 -0.36 -8.42
CA GLU A 75 15.89 0.29 -8.94
C GLU A 75 16.04 1.72 -8.43
N LYS A 76 14.91 2.42 -8.25
CA LYS A 76 14.89 3.80 -7.73
C LYS A 76 14.75 3.87 -6.21
N GLU A 77 14.41 2.75 -5.58
CA GLU A 77 14.07 2.67 -4.16
C GLU A 77 12.95 3.64 -3.76
N ASP A 78 11.97 3.82 -4.64
CA ASP A 78 10.87 4.77 -4.48
C ASP A 78 9.58 4.23 -5.13
N ILE A 79 8.45 4.87 -4.88
CA ILE A 79 7.20 4.54 -5.56
C ILE A 79 7.22 4.98 -7.04
N VAL A 80 6.39 4.32 -7.85
CA VAL A 80 6.15 4.75 -9.22
C VAL A 80 5.30 6.01 -9.24
N GLY A 81 5.67 6.98 -10.08
CA GLY A 81 4.96 8.26 -10.22
C GLY A 81 5.45 9.32 -9.22
N ASP A 82 4.81 10.48 -9.26
CA ASP A 82 5.15 11.60 -8.38
C ASP A 82 4.38 11.55 -7.05
N TYR A 83 4.88 12.30 -6.08
CA TYR A 83 4.26 12.49 -4.77
C TYR A 83 3.07 13.48 -4.88
N ASP A 84 2.06 13.10 -5.67
CA ASP A 84 0.87 13.91 -5.98
C ASP A 84 -0.44 13.09 -5.91
N VAL A 85 -1.54 13.75 -5.56
CA VAL A 85 -2.87 13.12 -5.40
C VAL A 85 -3.40 12.45 -6.68
N SER A 86 -2.90 12.86 -7.85
CA SER A 86 -3.24 12.25 -9.15
C SER A 86 -2.45 10.96 -9.44
N ASN A 87 -1.50 10.57 -8.58
CA ASN A 87 -0.70 9.36 -8.78
C ASN A 87 -1.57 8.10 -8.69
N GLN A 88 -1.89 7.52 -9.85
CA GLN A 88 -2.69 6.31 -9.96
C GLN A 88 -1.99 5.04 -9.42
N TYR A 89 -0.67 5.09 -9.20
CA TYR A 89 0.13 3.96 -8.72
C TYR A 89 0.28 3.93 -7.20
N ALA A 90 -0.45 4.79 -6.50
CA ALA A 90 -0.60 4.76 -5.05
C ALA A 90 -2.06 5.06 -4.66
N ASP A 91 -2.61 4.30 -3.72
CA ASP A 91 -3.95 4.54 -3.16
C ASP A 91 -3.95 4.33 -1.65
N GLY A 92 -4.48 5.31 -0.93
CA GLY A 92 -4.60 5.32 0.51
C GLY A 92 -5.98 4.87 0.96
N ILE A 93 -6.02 4.08 2.03
CA ILE A 93 -7.26 3.58 2.63
C ILE A 93 -7.22 3.88 4.12
N GLU A 94 -8.27 4.54 4.61
CA GLU A 94 -8.51 4.75 6.05
C GLU A 94 -9.53 3.72 6.53
N SER A 95 -9.28 3.08 7.67
CA SER A 95 -10.23 2.13 8.23
C SER A 95 -10.25 2.07 9.75
N LYS A 96 -11.33 1.47 10.28
CA LYS A 96 -11.49 1.16 11.71
C LYS A 96 -11.03 -0.27 12.05
N GLY A 97 -10.43 -0.96 11.08
CA GLY A 97 -10.07 -2.35 11.24
C GLY A 97 -9.62 -3.02 9.96
N LEU A 98 -9.07 -4.22 10.15
CA LEU A 98 -8.65 -5.14 9.10
C LEU A 98 -9.46 -6.43 9.26
N ASP A 99 -9.90 -7.03 8.17
CA ASP A 99 -10.52 -8.36 8.22
C ASP A 99 -9.48 -9.44 8.57
N SER A 100 -9.97 -10.64 8.89
CA SER A 100 -9.09 -11.74 9.31
C SER A 100 -8.07 -12.11 8.24
N GLU A 101 -8.45 -12.07 6.96
CA GLU A 101 -7.55 -12.37 5.84
C GLU A 101 -6.44 -11.32 5.73
N THR A 102 -6.77 -10.03 5.81
CA THR A 102 -5.80 -8.94 5.79
C THR A 102 -4.85 -9.04 6.98
N LYS A 103 -5.38 -9.29 8.18
CA LYS A 103 -4.55 -9.52 9.39
C LYS A 103 -3.60 -10.70 9.19
N ASN A 104 -4.08 -11.81 8.66
CA ASN A 104 -3.25 -13.00 8.42
C ASN A 104 -2.18 -12.75 7.35
N SER A 105 -2.53 -12.03 6.28
CA SER A 105 -1.60 -11.70 5.19
C SER A 105 -0.46 -10.81 5.67
N PHE A 106 -0.74 -9.80 6.50
CA PHE A 106 0.29 -8.97 7.12
C PHE A 106 1.03 -9.70 8.25
N GLY A 107 0.32 -10.47 9.07
CA GLY A 107 0.86 -11.01 10.33
C GLY A 107 1.43 -9.88 11.19
N ASP A 108 2.66 -10.06 11.64
CA ASP A 108 3.39 -9.06 12.44
C ASP A 108 4.12 -8.00 11.59
N LYS A 109 4.01 -8.07 10.26
CA LYS A 109 4.71 -7.15 9.35
C LYS A 109 3.84 -5.93 9.05
N ASP A 110 4.47 -4.79 8.82
CA ASP A 110 3.80 -3.58 8.35
C ASP A 110 3.76 -3.46 6.83
N MET A 111 4.46 -4.33 6.11
CA MET A 111 4.53 -4.33 4.66
C MET A 111 4.40 -5.75 4.11
N ILE A 112 3.65 -5.89 3.02
CA ILE A 112 3.55 -7.11 2.24
C ILE A 112 3.81 -6.83 0.77
N ILE A 113 4.39 -7.82 0.10
CA ILE A 113 4.56 -7.84 -1.34
C ILE A 113 3.53 -8.81 -1.90
N LEU A 114 2.68 -8.35 -2.81
CA LEU A 114 1.77 -9.23 -3.53
C LEU A 114 2.51 -9.89 -4.69
N LYS A 115 2.37 -11.21 -4.80
CA LYS A 115 3.00 -12.05 -5.83
C LYS A 115 1.97 -12.59 -6.81
#